data_AF-A0A0J6SIH6-F1
#
_entry.id   AF-A0A0J6SIH6-F1
#
_cell.length_a   1.000
_cell.length_b   1.000
_cell.length_c   1.000
_cell.angle_alpha   90.00
_cell.angle_beta   90.00
_cell.angle_gamma   90.00
#
_symmetry.space_group_name_H-M   'P 1'
#
loop_
_entity.id
_entity.type
_entity.pdbx_description
1 polymer ?
#
loop_
_entity_poly.entity_id
_entity_poly.type
_entity_poly.pdbx_seq_one_letter_code
_entity_poly.pdbx_strand_id
1 'polypeptide(L)'
;MSPLSDRQRLELAIPAYLLYILTAAPGVFIPANPDLAARAEADIAALRANLQAACFEPLADLPAKKQNALLRRVERIGKGVINGWTKRSALSVMLTLWYFLKDLTDREVLILWEGSAMEQATSKLLPMFAHGFDEQKRDSAAQMQAHRLLSQLQAEGLYG
;
A
#
# COMPACT_ATOMS: atom_id res chain seq x y z
N MET A 1 19.70 3.06 -16.86
CA MET A 1 19.00 3.54 -15.64
C MET A 1 20.01 3.64 -14.52
N SER A 2 20.05 4.76 -13.81
CA SER A 2 20.85 4.85 -12.58
C SER A 2 20.28 3.91 -11.52
N PRO A 3 21.11 3.20 -10.74
CA PRO A 3 20.61 2.33 -9.68
C PRO A 3 19.84 3.14 -8.64
N LEU A 4 18.71 2.61 -8.18
CA LEU A 4 17.87 3.27 -7.17
C LEU A 4 18.67 3.53 -5.89
N SER A 5 18.51 4.73 -5.32
CA SER A 5 19.02 5.05 -4.00
C SER A 5 18.26 4.29 -2.91
N ASP A 6 18.88 4.11 -1.73
CA ASP A 6 18.22 3.48 -0.59
C ASP A 6 16.91 4.19 -0.21
N ARG A 7 16.83 5.52 -0.39
CA ARG A 7 15.61 6.31 -0.17
C ARG A 7 14.50 5.89 -1.13
N GLN A 8 14.77 5.89 -2.44
CA GLN A 8 13.80 5.51 -3.47
C GLN A 8 13.30 4.08 -3.30
N ARG A 9 14.18 3.17 -2.88
CA ARG A 9 13.81 1.78 -2.60
C ARG A 9 12.82 1.66 -1.44
N LEU A 10 13.00 2.48 -0.39
CA LEU A 10 12.04 2.55 0.72
C LEU A 10 10.72 3.17 0.26
N GLU A 11 10.77 4.26 -0.50
CA GLU A 11 9.58 4.94 -1.07
C GLU A 11 8.75 4.00 -1.95
N LEU A 12 9.39 3.11 -2.70
CA LEU A 12 8.71 2.08 -3.51
C LEU A 12 8.13 0.94 -2.66
N ALA A 13 8.82 0.51 -1.61
CA ALA A 13 8.41 -0.65 -0.81
C ALA A 13 7.36 -0.32 0.28
N ILE A 14 7.32 0.92 0.80
CA ILE A 14 6.42 1.31 1.90
C ILE A 14 4.92 1.18 1.53
N PRO A 15 4.44 1.69 0.39
CA PRO A 15 3.02 1.56 0.03
C PRO A 15 2.60 0.10 -0.10
N ALA A 16 3.45 -0.73 -0.73
CA ALA A 16 3.23 -2.16 -0.86
C ALA A 16 3.13 -2.84 0.52
N TYR A 17 4.03 -2.52 1.44
CA TYR A 17 4.03 -3.08 2.79
C TYR A 17 2.79 -2.69 3.61
N LEU A 18 2.36 -1.43 3.54
CA LEU A 18 1.17 -0.95 4.25
C LEU A 18 -0.10 -1.65 3.75
N LEU A 19 -0.26 -1.76 2.43
CA LEU A 19 -1.37 -2.49 1.82
C LEU A 19 -1.29 -3.99 2.15
N TYR A 20 -0.09 -4.58 2.12
CA TYR A 20 0.12 -6.00 2.43
C TYR A 20 -0.35 -6.32 3.85
N ILE A 21 0.01 -5.53 4.86
CA ILE A 21 -0.45 -5.79 6.23
C ILE A 21 -1.97 -5.66 6.32
N LEU A 22 -2.55 -4.70 5.61
CA LEU A 22 -3.98 -4.51 5.62
C LEU A 22 -4.74 -5.73 5.06
N THR A 23 -4.20 -6.43 4.07
CA THR A 23 -4.79 -7.71 3.59
C THR A 23 -4.83 -8.83 4.63
N ALA A 24 -4.03 -8.73 5.69
CA ALA A 24 -4.04 -9.68 6.81
C ALA A 24 -5.01 -9.25 7.92
N ALA A 25 -5.56 -8.04 7.88
CA ALA A 25 -6.48 -7.57 8.90
C ALA A 25 -7.90 -8.18 8.71
N PRO A 26 -8.55 -8.65 9.79
CA PRO A 26 -9.90 -9.20 9.71
C PRO A 26 -10.91 -8.15 9.23
N GLY A 27 -11.86 -8.57 8.41
CA GLY A 27 -13.01 -7.74 8.02
C GLY A 27 -12.73 -6.64 6.99
N VAL A 28 -11.53 -6.60 6.41
CA VAL A 28 -11.16 -5.62 5.37
C VAL A 28 -11.80 -5.97 4.02
N PHE A 29 -11.78 -7.26 3.67
CA PHE A 29 -12.25 -7.77 2.39
C PHE A 29 -13.36 -8.80 2.62
N ILE A 30 -14.48 -8.32 3.16
CA ILE A 30 -15.69 -9.15 3.28
C ILE A 30 -16.48 -8.99 1.97
N PRO A 31 -16.75 -10.08 1.23
CA PRO A 31 -17.58 -10.00 0.03
C PRO A 31 -19.01 -9.62 0.41
N ALA A 32 -19.60 -8.69 -0.33
CA ALA A 32 -20.99 -8.27 -0.11
C ALA A 32 -22.00 -9.39 -0.42
N ASN A 33 -21.64 -10.33 -1.31
CA ASN A 33 -22.39 -11.54 -1.62
C ASN A 33 -21.58 -12.79 -1.21
N PRO A 34 -22.09 -13.64 -0.30
CA PRO A 34 -21.46 -14.90 0.08
C PRO A 34 -21.12 -15.83 -1.10
N ASP A 35 -21.91 -15.79 -2.19
CA ASP A 35 -21.66 -16.62 -3.38
C ASP A 35 -20.37 -16.24 -4.12
N LEU A 36 -19.86 -15.03 -3.86
CA LEU A 36 -18.59 -14.53 -4.41
C LEU A 36 -17.40 -14.81 -3.48
N ALA A 37 -17.59 -15.49 -2.35
CA ALA A 37 -16.54 -15.65 -1.34
C ALA A 37 -15.29 -16.37 -1.87
N ALA A 38 -15.45 -17.47 -2.60
CA ALA A 38 -14.31 -18.18 -3.19
C ALA A 38 -13.54 -17.34 -4.21
N ARG A 39 -14.25 -16.51 -4.99
CA ARG A 39 -13.63 -15.58 -5.94
C ARG A 39 -12.88 -14.46 -5.21
N ALA A 40 -13.50 -13.88 -4.19
CA ALA A 40 -12.89 -12.84 -3.38
C ALA A 40 -11.63 -13.37 -2.67
N GLU A 41 -11.66 -14.60 -2.15
CA GLU A 41 -10.49 -15.23 -1.53
C GLU A 41 -9.32 -15.39 -2.52
N ALA A 42 -9.61 -15.87 -3.74
CA ALA A 42 -8.59 -15.99 -4.78
C ALA A 42 -8.02 -14.61 -5.20
N ASP A 43 -8.87 -13.60 -5.33
CA ASP A 43 -8.45 -12.24 -5.68
C ASP A 43 -7.60 -11.60 -4.56
N ILE A 44 -7.97 -11.81 -3.29
CA ILE A 44 -7.17 -11.39 -2.12
C ILE A 44 -5.83 -12.11 -2.08
N ALA A 45 -5.80 -13.43 -2.33
CA ALA A 45 -4.55 -14.19 -2.36
C ALA A 45 -3.61 -13.68 -3.45
N ALA A 46 -4.14 -13.40 -4.64
CA ALA A 46 -3.36 -12.82 -5.73
C ALA A 46 -2.88 -11.39 -5.42
N LEU A 47 -3.72 -10.57 -4.81
CA LEU A 47 -3.33 -9.24 -4.32
C LEU A 47 -2.20 -9.34 -3.30
N ARG A 48 -2.29 -10.27 -2.34
CA ARG A 48 -1.26 -10.52 -1.34
C ARG A 48 0.07 -10.91 -1.95
N ALA A 49 0.05 -11.83 -2.92
CA ALA A 49 1.26 -12.25 -3.62
C ALA A 49 1.93 -11.06 -4.35
N ASN A 50 1.14 -10.23 -5.04
CA ASN A 50 1.64 -9.06 -5.74
C ASN A 50 2.20 -8.01 -4.78
N LEU A 51 1.50 -7.70 -3.69
CA LEU A 51 1.98 -6.75 -2.68
C LEU A 51 3.25 -7.25 -1.97
N GLN A 52 3.32 -8.55 -1.71
CA GLN A 52 4.53 -9.16 -1.16
C GLN A 52 5.69 -8.98 -2.15
N ALA A 53 5.52 -9.36 -3.42
CA ALA A 53 6.54 -9.17 -4.45
C ALA A 53 6.97 -7.70 -4.59
N ALA A 54 6.01 -6.76 -4.57
CA ALA A 54 6.27 -5.32 -4.63
C ALA A 54 7.10 -4.78 -3.44
N CYS A 55 7.10 -5.45 -2.28
CA CYS A 55 7.98 -5.10 -1.17
C CYS A 55 9.45 -5.44 -1.46
N PHE A 56 9.71 -6.50 -2.24
CA PHE A 56 11.05 -7.01 -2.52
C PHE A 56 11.61 -6.56 -3.87
N GLU A 57 10.75 -6.28 -4.85
CA GLU A 57 11.14 -5.86 -6.21
C GLU A 57 12.13 -4.68 -6.21
N PRO A 58 11.95 -3.61 -5.40
CA PRO A 58 12.91 -2.51 -5.34
C PRO A 58 14.25 -2.86 -4.68
N LEU A 59 14.41 -4.07 -4.16
CA LEU A 59 15.58 -4.53 -3.41
C LEU A 59 16.31 -5.68 -4.11
N ALA A 60 15.76 -6.21 -5.20
CA ALA A 60 16.15 -7.49 -5.79
C ALA A 60 17.63 -7.56 -6.22
N ASP A 61 18.22 -6.45 -6.64
CA ASP A 61 19.62 -6.33 -7.05
C ASP A 61 20.61 -6.18 -5.89
N LEU A 62 20.13 -5.98 -4.66
CA LEU A 62 21.00 -5.77 -3.51
C LEU A 62 21.48 -7.10 -2.89
N PRO A 63 22.66 -7.12 -2.23
CA PRO A 63 23.07 -8.25 -1.41
C PRO A 63 22.08 -8.51 -0.27
N ALA A 64 21.87 -9.78 0.09
CA ALA A 64 20.88 -10.20 1.11
C ALA A 64 20.98 -9.43 2.44
N LYS A 65 22.20 -9.12 2.90
CA LYS A 65 22.40 -8.32 4.13
C LYS A 65 21.77 -6.92 4.02
N LYS A 66 21.90 -6.28 2.87
CA LYS A 66 21.37 -4.93 2.62
C LYS A 66 19.86 -4.98 2.37
N GLN A 67 19.36 -5.98 1.63
CA GLN A 67 17.93 -6.24 1.50
C GLN A 67 17.25 -6.34 2.87
N ASN A 68 17.77 -7.19 3.76
CA ASN A 68 17.24 -7.38 5.10
C ASN A 68 17.27 -6.10 5.96
N ALA A 69 18.33 -5.29 5.84
CA ALA A 69 18.42 -4.02 6.56
C ALA A 69 17.35 -3.02 6.11
N LEU A 70 17.11 -2.91 4.81
CA LEU A 70 16.08 -2.03 4.24
C LEU A 70 14.67 -2.54 4.55
N LEU A 71 14.40 -3.85 4.45
CA LEU A 71 13.11 -4.44 4.83
C LEU A 71 12.78 -4.15 6.29
N ARG A 72 13.73 -4.32 7.22
CA ARG A 72 13.52 -3.96 8.63
C ARG A 72 13.20 -2.47 8.82
N ARG A 73 13.74 -1.60 7.95
CA ARG A 73 13.42 -0.17 7.96
C ARG A 73 11.99 0.09 7.45
N VAL A 74 11.59 -0.55 6.36
CA VAL A 74 10.20 -0.54 5.88
C VAL A 74 9.25 -1.01 6.97
N GLU A 75 9.55 -2.14 7.62
CA GLU A 75 8.74 -2.70 8.68
C GLU A 75 8.56 -1.76 9.86
N ARG A 76 9.65 -1.12 10.30
CA ARG A 76 9.62 -0.17 11.43
C ARG A 76 8.76 1.04 11.10
N ILE A 77 8.93 1.62 9.91
CA ILE A 77 8.14 2.78 9.45
C ILE A 77 6.66 2.39 9.36
N GLY A 78 6.35 1.27 8.71
CA GLY A 78 4.97 0.83 8.55
C GLY A 78 4.31 0.45 9.88
N LYS A 79 5.02 -0.17 10.82
CA LYS A 79 4.51 -0.40 12.19
C LYS A 79 4.19 0.92 12.90
N GLY A 80 5.03 1.94 12.75
CA GLY A 80 4.77 3.29 13.27
C GLY A 80 3.47 3.88 12.74
N VAL A 81 3.23 3.74 11.43
CA VAL A 81 1.98 4.16 10.78
C VAL A 81 0.77 3.37 11.29
N ILE A 82 0.86 2.04 11.30
CA ILE A 82 -0.25 1.14 11.66
C ILE A 82 -0.66 1.29 13.13
N ASN A 83 0.30 1.52 14.04
CA ASN A 83 0.00 1.77 15.46
C ASN A 83 -0.94 2.98 15.63
N GLY A 84 -0.81 4.00 14.78
CA GLY A 84 -1.70 5.17 14.76
C GLY A 84 -3.13 4.87 14.27
N TRP A 85 -3.38 3.67 13.74
CA TRP A 85 -4.65 3.28 13.10
C TRP A 85 -5.42 2.20 13.85
N THR A 86 -4.93 1.73 14.99
CA THR A 86 -5.54 0.65 15.82
C THR A 86 -7.02 0.85 16.16
N LYS A 87 -7.51 2.09 16.22
CA LYS A 87 -8.92 2.44 16.49
C LYS A 87 -9.77 2.71 15.24
N ARG A 88 -9.19 2.62 14.05
CA ARG A 88 -9.87 2.94 12.78
C ARG A 88 -10.46 1.68 12.16
N SER A 89 -11.54 1.85 11.41
CA SER A 89 -12.07 0.74 10.62
C SER A 89 -11.08 0.37 9.51
N ALA A 90 -11.02 -0.93 9.20
CA ALA A 90 -10.27 -1.48 8.07
C ALA A 90 -10.51 -0.71 6.77
N LEU A 91 -11.77 -0.38 6.50
CA LEU A 91 -12.18 0.42 5.35
C LEU A 91 -11.56 1.83 5.37
N SER A 92 -11.62 2.54 6.50
CA SER A 92 -11.04 3.89 6.59
C SER A 92 -9.53 3.87 6.34
N VAL A 93 -8.84 2.84 6.83
CA VAL A 93 -7.41 2.63 6.59
C VAL A 93 -7.14 2.35 5.11
N MET A 94 -7.95 1.49 4.49
CA MET A 94 -7.83 1.17 3.07
C MET A 94 -7.99 2.40 2.18
N LEU A 95 -9.05 3.19 2.38
CA LEU A 95 -9.29 4.41 1.61
C LEU A 95 -8.15 5.44 1.79
N THR A 96 -7.62 5.54 3.01
CA THR A 96 -6.46 6.39 3.30
C THR A 96 -5.24 5.96 2.49
N LEU A 97 -4.94 4.65 2.45
CA LEU A 97 -3.81 4.12 1.69
C LEU A 97 -4.00 4.25 0.18
N TRP A 98 -5.23 4.06 -0.31
CA TRP A 98 -5.54 4.27 -1.72
C TRP A 98 -5.33 5.73 -2.13
N TYR A 99 -5.87 6.69 -1.37
CA TYR A 99 -5.67 8.10 -1.63
C TYR A 99 -4.21 8.53 -1.55
N PHE A 100 -3.47 7.97 -0.60
CA PHE A 100 -2.04 8.19 -0.47
C PHE A 100 -1.28 7.71 -1.71
N LEU A 101 -1.57 6.49 -2.17
CA LEU A 101 -0.94 5.96 -3.37
C LEU A 101 -1.33 6.75 -4.62
N LYS A 102 -2.61 7.08 -4.77
CA LYS A 102 -3.12 7.90 -5.88
C LYS A 102 -2.43 9.26 -5.94
N ASP A 103 -2.32 9.95 -4.81
CA ASP A 103 -1.64 11.25 -4.73
C ASP A 103 -0.17 11.16 -5.14
N LEU A 104 0.53 10.11 -4.69
CA LEU A 104 1.93 9.88 -5.06
C LEU A 104 2.11 9.60 -6.56
N THR A 105 1.20 8.82 -7.17
CA THR A 105 1.27 8.50 -8.60
C THR A 105 0.83 9.65 -9.48
N ASP A 106 -0.23 10.37 -9.11
CA ASP A 106 -0.74 11.52 -9.86
C ASP A 106 0.28 12.67 -9.92
N ARG A 107 1.10 12.81 -8.87
CA ARG A 107 2.17 13.82 -8.78
C ARG A 107 3.51 13.33 -9.34
N GLU A 108 3.56 12.12 -9.89
CA GLU A 108 4.79 11.48 -10.39
C GLU A 108 5.90 11.36 -9.32
N VAL A 109 5.56 11.46 -8.04
CA VAL A 109 6.48 11.23 -6.92
C VAL A 109 6.83 9.75 -6.81
N LEU A 110 5.87 8.89 -7.14
CA LEU A 110 6.04 7.45 -7.25
C LEU A 110 5.64 6.99 -8.65
N ILE A 111 6.59 6.45 -9.40
CA ILE A 111 6.32 5.87 -10.72
C ILE A 111 6.11 4.37 -10.56
N LEU A 112 4.91 3.90 -10.90
CA LEU A 112 4.64 2.46 -11.03
C LEU A 112 5.05 2.02 -12.43
N TRP A 113 6.03 1.13 -12.52
CA TRP A 113 6.48 0.63 -13.83
C TRP A 113 5.46 -0.36 -14.39
N GLU A 114 5.28 -0.32 -15.71
CA GLU A 114 4.48 -1.29 -16.43
C GLU A 114 5.00 -2.71 -16.17
N GLY A 115 4.09 -3.61 -15.84
CA GLY A 115 4.37 -4.99 -15.47
C GLY A 115 4.88 -5.19 -14.04
N SER A 116 5.15 -4.14 -13.27
CA SER A 116 5.63 -4.25 -11.88
C SER A 116 4.59 -4.95 -10.99
N ALA A 117 5.06 -5.61 -9.93
CA ALA A 117 4.15 -6.26 -8.98
C ALA A 117 3.19 -5.25 -8.34
N MET A 118 3.62 -4.00 -8.18
CA MET A 118 2.80 -2.92 -7.65
C MET A 118 1.69 -2.51 -8.62
N GLU A 119 1.97 -2.36 -9.91
CA GLU A 119 0.94 -2.10 -10.93
C GLU A 119 -0.09 -3.23 -11.01
N GLN A 120 0.38 -4.48 -10.95
CA GLN A 120 -0.51 -5.64 -10.92
C GLN A 120 -1.34 -5.72 -9.63
N ALA A 121 -0.84 -5.19 -8.51
CA ALA A 121 -1.60 -5.09 -7.27
C ALA A 121 -2.69 -4.01 -7.36
N THR A 122 -2.34 -2.82 -7.89
CA THR A 122 -3.24 -1.66 -7.95
C THR A 122 -4.36 -1.83 -8.98
N SER A 123 -4.06 -2.46 -10.12
CA SER A 123 -5.07 -2.79 -11.15
C SER A 123 -6.18 -3.71 -10.64
N LYS A 124 -5.90 -4.54 -9.61
CA LYS A 124 -6.89 -5.40 -8.94
C LYS A 124 -7.60 -4.72 -7.78
N LEU A 125 -6.92 -3.82 -7.09
CA LEU A 125 -7.48 -3.04 -5.99
C LEU A 125 -8.62 -2.13 -6.48
N LEU A 126 -8.43 -1.41 -7.60
CA LEU A 126 -9.40 -0.44 -8.14
C LEU A 126 -10.82 -1.00 -8.39
N PRO A 127 -11.00 -2.14 -9.08
CA PRO A 127 -12.31 -2.74 -9.30
C PRO A 127 -13.01 -3.19 -8.00
N MET A 128 -12.25 -3.58 -6.97
CA MET A 128 -12.83 -3.94 -5.66
C MET A 128 -13.48 -2.73 -4.97
N PHE A 129 -13.10 -1.49 -5.37
CA PHE A 129 -13.66 -0.25 -4.83
C PHE A 129 -14.91 0.27 -5.53
N ALA A 130 -15.10 -0.07 -6.81
CA ALA A 130 -16.21 0.43 -7.62
C ALA A 130 -17.61 -0.07 -7.19
N HIS A 131 -17.70 -0.97 -6.19
CA HIS A 131 -18.94 -1.68 -5.86
C HIS A 131 -19.48 -1.47 -4.43
N GLY A 132 -18.90 -0.62 -3.57
CA GLY A 132 -19.32 -0.65 -2.15
C GLY A 132 -19.03 0.54 -1.23
N PHE A 133 -18.59 1.70 -1.72
CA PHE A 133 -18.20 2.79 -0.82
C PHE A 133 -19.15 3.98 -0.84
N ASP A 134 -19.79 4.20 0.31
CA ASP A 134 -20.67 5.35 0.60
C ASP A 134 -19.85 6.65 0.50
N GLU A 135 -20.09 7.40 -0.58
CA GLU A 135 -19.03 7.96 -1.44
C GLU A 135 -18.57 9.38 -1.09
N GLN A 136 -19.27 10.12 -0.22
CA GLN A 136 -18.99 11.56 -0.04
C GLN A 136 -18.39 11.98 1.31
N LYS A 137 -18.88 11.44 2.44
CA LYS A 137 -18.36 11.83 3.77
C LYS A 137 -17.09 11.08 4.17
N ARG A 138 -16.94 9.84 3.71
CA ARG A 138 -15.76 9.00 3.98
C ARG A 138 -14.56 9.43 3.14
N ASP A 139 -14.85 10.09 2.03
CA ASP A 139 -13.90 10.47 1.00
C ASP A 139 -12.96 11.60 1.42
N SER A 140 -13.53 12.73 1.87
CA SER A 140 -12.75 13.88 2.34
C SER A 140 -11.91 13.56 3.59
N ALA A 141 -12.46 12.76 4.51
CA ALA A 141 -11.72 12.30 5.69
C ALA A 141 -10.53 11.42 5.29
N ALA A 142 -10.71 10.47 4.37
CA ALA A 142 -9.63 9.61 3.89
C ALA A 142 -8.54 10.41 3.16
N GLN A 143 -8.91 11.36 2.31
CA GLN A 143 -7.96 12.27 1.64
C GLN A 143 -7.13 13.08 2.65
N MET A 144 -7.77 13.68 3.67
CA MET A 144 -7.05 14.39 4.73
C MET A 144 -6.08 13.47 5.48
N GLN A 145 -6.47 12.22 5.73
CA GLN A 145 -5.59 11.26 6.40
C GLN A 145 -4.43 10.82 5.49
N ALA A 146 -4.66 10.69 4.19
CA ALA A 146 -3.61 10.40 3.21
C ALA A 146 -2.58 11.53 3.19
N HIS A 147 -3.03 12.79 3.22
CA HIS A 147 -2.13 13.93 3.30
C HIS A 147 -1.33 13.94 4.60
N ARG A 148 -1.95 13.64 5.75
CA ARG A 148 -1.24 13.52 7.04
C ARG A 148 -0.21 12.40 7.02
N LEU A 149 -0.53 11.26 6.40
CA LEU A 149 0.41 10.15 6.22
C LEU A 149 1.61 10.61 5.38
N LEU A 150 1.37 11.30 4.27
CA LEU A 150 2.44 11.85 3.44
C LEU A 150 3.34 12.80 4.23
N SER A 151 2.77 13.76 4.97
CA SER A 151 3.54 14.68 5.81
C SER A 151 4.36 13.95 6.89
N GLN A 152 3.81 12.89 7.48
CA GLN A 152 4.55 12.06 8.44
C GLN A 152 5.75 11.37 7.79
N LEU A 153 5.59 10.82 6.58
CA LEU A 153 6.67 10.15 5.85
C LEU A 153 7.71 11.16 5.34
N GLN A 154 7.30 12.37 4.99
CA GLN A 154 8.20 13.48 4.65
C GLN A 154 9.07 13.92 5.82
N ALA A 155 8.53 13.93 7.04
CA ALA A 155 9.32 14.17 8.24
C ALA A 155 10.40 13.09 8.48
N GLU A 156 10.23 11.88 7.95
CA GLU A 156 11.22 10.80 7.95
C GLU A 156 12.21 10.88 6.77
N GLY A 157 12.13 11.94 5.96
CA GLY A 157 12.99 12.18 4.79
C GLY A 157 12.60 11.36 3.55
N LEU A 158 11.33 10.98 3.42
CA LEU A 158 10.77 10.23 2.29
C LEU A 158 9.79 11.09 1.49
N TYR A 159 9.65 10.85 0.18
CA TYR A 159 8.69 11.53 -0.69
C TYR A 159 8.86 13.07 -0.69
N GLY A 160 10.11 13.52 -0.61
CA GLY A 160 10.51 14.93 -0.69
C GLY A 160 11.62 15.17 -1.70
#